data_AF-A0AAP2XPT2-F1
#
_entry.id   AF-A0AAP2XPT2-F1
#
_cell.length_a   1.000
_cell.length_b   1.000
_cell.length_c   1.000
_cell.angle_alpha   90.00
_cell.angle_beta   90.00
_cell.angle_gamma   90.00
#
_symmetry.space_group_name_H-M   'P 1'
#
loop_
_entity.id
_entity.type
_entity.pdbx_description
1 polymer ?
#
loop_
_entity_poly.entity_id
_entity_poly.type
_entity_poly.pdbx_seq_one_letter_code
_entity_poly.pdbx_strand_id
1 'polypeptide(L)'
;MFKRTIKTLIVMLLTISMTMPIANVKAYEENYERNVMPARDYDKFDDNFNVNQSNSLVRSSQIPSTYNSVDEGFVTSIKNQNPYGNCWAYAACSVAESYLIKKGMASSDIDLSEAHLNYYMYHNKGDKYENTDNDQTNVIGKYSFTDVGADPRMLQLAMSNFGLASETIYPISKITTMQGSKEDQNNTQYVMTNSNLLCQQAKGNESIIKQAILDNGSVLACYYDTSTAYKNSNYYNSNEVNSFNHAISIVGWDDSYAANNFDNKPTRNGAWLIKNSWGTGFGNQGYFWMSYDEYSLGSVYSYEFKNKDEENIYQYDGTNNALRYTLSSNTSTYANEFLVKRTNEELNAVSVGSATSNIPYKLEIYTNLTDINNPTSGNCEVNQNGIIENDGINYIKLSKGISLKDNTYYSIVFTLFGTNENNASIMLDATLKGTDIEFIADTSNEYCFIKSYNTWGKLSDNTFRIKGITIKEEPKPIETIILNKTDITLTKGTSETLQAIINPSDTTDDKTLKWTSRNPDVATVDNTGKVTAVGGGTATITVKSQNGKEASCEVKVTSKIESISLNK
;
A
#
# COMPACT_ATOMS: atom_id res chain seq x y z
N MET A 1 -67.68 -26.53 24.10
CA MET A 1 -67.48 -26.18 22.67
C MET A 1 -66.01 -25.86 22.44
N PHE A 2 -65.38 -26.63 21.55
CA PHE A 2 -64.21 -26.31 20.70
C PHE A 2 -63.07 -25.38 21.17
N LYS A 3 -61.91 -26.04 21.34
CA LYS A 3 -60.49 -25.71 21.01
C LYS A 3 -60.11 -24.38 20.31
N ARG A 4 -58.90 -23.90 20.71
CA ARG A 4 -57.85 -23.13 19.97
C ARG A 4 -58.21 -21.66 19.64
N THR A 5 -57.45 -20.64 20.06
CA THR A 5 -56.11 -20.29 19.56
C THR A 5 -55.52 -19.16 20.42
N ILE A 6 -54.47 -19.42 21.19
CA ILE A 6 -53.59 -18.38 21.79
C ILE A 6 -52.16 -18.83 21.54
N LYS A 7 -51.61 -18.41 20.41
CA LYS A 7 -50.19 -18.31 20.09
C LYS A 7 -50.11 -17.35 18.91
N THR A 8 -49.07 -16.52 18.91
CA THR A 8 -48.76 -15.44 17.96
C THR A 8 -49.31 -14.07 18.36
N LEU A 9 -48.63 -13.39 19.30
CA LEU A 9 -48.43 -11.93 19.24
C LEU A 9 -47.31 -11.45 20.19
N ILE A 10 -46.16 -12.11 20.17
CA ILE A 10 -44.89 -11.55 20.68
C ILE A 10 -43.83 -11.99 19.68
N VAL A 11 -43.08 -11.02 19.16
CA VAL A 11 -42.05 -11.09 18.08
C VAL A 11 -42.51 -10.39 16.80
N MET A 12 -42.61 -9.06 16.89
CA MET A 12 -42.37 -8.12 15.78
C MET A 12 -41.96 -6.77 16.39
N LEU A 13 -40.87 -6.79 17.15
CA LEU A 13 -40.03 -5.61 17.41
C LEU A 13 -38.76 -5.84 16.58
N LEU A 14 -38.94 -5.80 15.25
CA LEU A 14 -37.85 -5.75 14.28
C LEU A 14 -37.78 -4.31 13.80
N THR A 15 -36.74 -3.63 14.28
CA THR A 15 -35.90 -2.72 13.48
C THR A 15 -36.65 -1.81 12.52
N ILE A 16 -37.22 -0.74 13.07
CA ILE A 16 -37.24 0.52 12.34
C ILE A 16 -36.11 1.34 12.97
N SER A 17 -34.90 1.17 12.45
CA SER A 17 -33.89 2.24 12.53
C SER A 17 -34.45 3.38 11.69
N MET A 18 -35.23 4.26 12.31
CA MET A 18 -35.47 5.58 11.75
C MET A 18 -34.12 6.28 11.77
N THR A 19 -33.34 6.15 10.69
CA THR A 19 -32.36 7.16 10.33
C THR A 19 -33.17 8.44 10.14
N MET A 20 -33.17 9.29 11.17
CA MET A 20 -33.61 10.66 10.96
C MET A 20 -32.62 11.25 9.96
N PRO A 21 -33.07 11.78 8.81
CA PRO A 21 -32.19 12.63 8.01
C PRO A 21 -31.66 13.71 8.96
N ILE A 22 -30.38 14.04 8.82
CA ILE A 22 -29.71 15.07 9.61
C ILE A 22 -30.48 16.40 9.42
N ALA A 23 -31.51 16.61 10.23
CA ALA A 23 -32.45 17.70 10.12
C ALA A 23 -32.00 18.78 11.09
N ASN A 24 -31.50 19.89 10.54
CA ASN A 24 -31.30 21.21 11.14
C ASN A 24 -31.47 21.27 12.68
N VAL A 25 -30.55 20.65 13.42
CA VAL A 25 -30.42 20.91 14.85
C VAL A 25 -29.69 22.24 14.95
N LYS A 26 -30.35 23.26 15.52
CA LYS A 26 -29.72 24.55 15.80
C LYS A 26 -28.56 24.33 16.78
N ALA A 27 -27.33 24.41 16.28
CA ALA A 27 -26.13 24.39 17.09
C ALA A 27 -26.07 25.67 17.93
N TYR A 28 -25.94 25.53 19.25
CA TYR A 28 -25.52 26.62 20.12
C TYR A 28 -23.99 26.65 20.08
N GLU A 29 -23.40 27.68 19.47
CA GLU A 29 -21.94 27.88 19.38
C GLU A 29 -21.30 28.35 20.70
N GLU A 30 -21.82 27.96 21.87
CA GLU A 30 -21.27 28.39 23.16
C GLU A 30 -20.18 27.42 23.65
N ASN A 31 -18.93 27.88 23.55
CA ASN A 31 -17.72 27.41 24.26
C ASN A 31 -17.15 26.02 23.90
N TYR A 32 -16.70 25.82 22.65
CA TYR A 32 -15.80 24.71 22.29
C TYR A 32 -14.43 25.24 21.85
N GLU A 33 -13.35 24.55 22.22
CA GLU A 33 -11.97 24.92 21.89
C GLU A 33 -11.61 24.45 20.47
N ARG A 34 -11.45 25.42 19.53
CA ARG A 34 -11.00 25.20 18.15
C ARG A 34 -9.48 25.16 18.07
N ASN A 35 -8.90 24.06 18.50
CA ASN A 35 -7.46 23.84 18.34
C ASN A 35 -7.17 23.43 16.90
N VAL A 36 -6.41 24.27 16.20
CA VAL A 36 -6.00 24.10 14.80
C VAL A 36 -4.48 23.98 14.73
N MET A 37 -3.99 23.39 13.66
CA MET A 37 -2.55 23.33 13.42
C MET A 37 -2.02 24.67 12.88
N PRO A 38 -0.68 24.88 12.85
CA PRO A 38 -0.09 26.05 12.24
C PRO A 38 -0.51 26.20 10.78
N ALA A 39 -0.74 27.44 10.34
CA ALA A 39 -1.12 27.72 8.96
C ALA A 39 0.03 27.35 8.00
N ARG A 40 -0.33 26.73 6.88
CA ARG A 40 0.57 26.35 5.78
C ARG A 40 0.04 26.89 4.46
N ASP A 41 0.92 27.52 3.69
CA ASP A 41 0.58 27.99 2.34
C ASP A 41 0.57 26.81 1.37
N TYR A 42 -0.40 26.78 0.45
CA TYR A 42 -0.42 25.74 -0.58
C TYR A 42 0.80 25.81 -1.52
N ASP A 43 1.25 27.03 -1.85
CA ASP A 43 2.31 27.25 -2.85
C ASP A 43 3.74 27.10 -2.31
N LYS A 44 3.99 27.40 -1.02
CA LYS A 44 5.38 27.45 -0.47
C LYS A 44 5.99 26.08 -0.19
N PHE A 45 5.21 25.02 -0.33
CA PHE A 45 5.70 23.66 -0.25
C PHE A 45 5.76 22.99 -1.63
N ASP A 46 5.62 23.77 -2.72
CA ASP A 46 5.50 23.25 -4.06
C ASP A 46 6.18 24.17 -5.09
N ASP A 47 7.51 24.14 -5.13
CA ASP A 47 8.27 24.87 -6.15
C ASP A 47 8.10 24.27 -7.57
N ASN A 48 7.37 23.14 -7.75
CA ASN A 48 7.32 22.40 -9.02
C ASN A 48 5.92 21.88 -9.44
N PHE A 49 4.81 22.37 -8.89
CA PHE A 49 3.48 21.96 -9.35
C PHE A 49 3.15 22.52 -10.73
N ASN A 50 3.28 21.72 -11.78
CA ASN A 50 2.59 21.98 -13.04
C ASN A 50 1.14 21.52 -12.91
N VAL A 51 0.22 22.49 -12.89
CA VAL A 51 -1.23 22.30 -12.94
C VAL A 51 -1.63 21.74 -14.30
N ASN A 52 -1.38 20.46 -14.55
CA ASN A 52 -2.09 19.72 -15.59
C ASN A 52 -3.03 18.76 -14.88
N GLN A 53 -4.28 19.20 -14.73
CA GLN A 53 -5.36 18.42 -14.12
C GLN A 53 -5.38 17.00 -14.70
N SER A 54 -5.32 16.01 -13.82
CA SER A 54 -5.57 14.61 -14.14
C SER A 54 -7.03 14.46 -14.54
N ASN A 55 -7.30 14.50 -15.84
CA ASN A 55 -8.58 14.05 -16.41
C ASN A 55 -8.67 12.52 -16.30
N SER A 56 -8.77 12.01 -15.07
CA SER A 56 -9.40 10.70 -14.89
C SER A 56 -10.81 10.80 -15.45
N LEU A 57 -11.22 9.83 -16.28
CA LEU A 57 -12.51 9.83 -16.97
C LEU A 57 -13.64 9.74 -15.93
N VAL A 58 -14.04 10.88 -15.36
CA VAL A 58 -15.17 10.96 -14.46
C VAL A 58 -16.42 10.53 -15.24
N ARG A 59 -17.11 9.50 -14.75
CA ARG A 59 -18.41 9.08 -15.31
C ARG A 59 -19.50 10.04 -14.82
N SER A 60 -19.41 11.31 -15.23
CA SER A 60 -20.22 12.43 -14.72
C SER A 60 -21.74 12.21 -14.87
N SER A 61 -22.17 11.38 -15.82
CA SER A 61 -23.58 11.05 -16.02
C SER A 61 -24.20 10.17 -14.92
N GLN A 62 -23.45 9.73 -13.91
CA GLN A 62 -23.92 8.84 -12.84
C GLN A 62 -23.79 9.41 -11.42
N ILE A 63 -23.23 10.62 -11.24
CA ILE A 63 -23.04 11.20 -9.89
C ILE A 63 -24.38 11.77 -9.39
N PRO A 64 -24.92 11.32 -8.24
CA PRO A 64 -26.18 11.84 -7.71
C PRO A 64 -26.03 13.30 -7.24
N SER A 65 -27.12 14.05 -7.26
CA SER A 65 -27.13 15.46 -6.82
C SER A 65 -26.90 15.62 -5.31
N THR A 66 -27.11 14.55 -4.54
CA THR A 66 -26.90 14.50 -3.09
C THR A 66 -26.37 13.13 -2.71
N TYR A 67 -25.46 13.06 -1.74
CA TYR A 67 -24.97 11.80 -1.19
C TYR A 67 -24.42 12.01 0.22
N ASN A 68 -24.58 11.03 1.09
CA ASN A 68 -24.16 11.10 2.48
C ASN A 68 -23.62 9.75 2.97
N SER A 69 -22.30 9.62 3.12
CA SER A 69 -21.69 8.40 3.66
C SER A 69 -22.07 8.10 5.11
N VAL A 70 -22.56 9.08 5.86
CA VAL A 70 -23.09 8.86 7.22
C VAL A 70 -24.37 8.02 7.16
N ASP A 71 -25.30 8.37 6.26
CA ASP A 71 -26.57 7.65 6.11
C ASP A 71 -26.36 6.24 5.54
N GLU A 72 -25.33 6.07 4.70
CA GLU A 72 -24.90 4.76 4.17
C GLU A 72 -24.17 3.90 5.23
N GLY A 73 -23.89 4.43 6.43
CA GLY A 73 -23.22 3.70 7.51
C GLY A 73 -21.72 3.50 7.30
N PHE A 74 -21.09 4.28 6.42
CA PHE A 74 -19.65 4.20 6.14
C PHE A 74 -18.82 5.13 7.02
N VAL A 75 -19.38 5.81 8.00
CA VAL A 75 -18.67 6.81 8.81
C VAL A 75 -18.81 6.48 10.29
N THR A 76 -17.68 6.42 11.00
CA THR A 76 -17.59 6.20 12.45
C THR A 76 -18.03 7.42 13.26
N SER A 77 -18.15 7.27 14.57
CA SER A 77 -18.49 8.38 15.48
C SER A 77 -17.51 9.56 15.42
N ILE A 78 -18.00 10.73 15.83
CA ILE A 78 -17.17 11.94 15.96
C ILE A 78 -16.25 11.82 17.16
N LYS A 79 -14.97 12.14 16.95
CA LYS A 79 -13.94 12.21 17.99
C LYS A 79 -13.58 13.66 18.33
N ASN A 80 -12.74 13.87 19.34
CA ASN A 80 -12.35 15.20 19.81
C ASN A 80 -10.83 15.32 19.98
N GLN A 81 -10.20 16.15 19.17
CA GLN A 81 -8.76 16.38 19.17
C GLN A 81 -8.24 17.22 20.34
N ASN A 82 -9.12 17.92 21.06
CA ASN A 82 -8.73 18.81 22.14
C ASN A 82 -7.86 18.09 23.18
N PRO A 83 -6.73 18.67 23.65
CA PRO A 83 -6.26 20.04 23.45
C PRO A 83 -5.24 20.24 22.31
N TYR A 84 -5.12 19.29 21.37
CA TYR A 84 -3.99 19.24 20.45
C TYR A 84 -4.29 19.82 19.05
N GLY A 85 -3.25 20.30 18.37
CA GLY A 85 -3.25 20.72 16.97
C GLY A 85 -3.08 19.55 15.97
N ASN A 86 -3.67 18.39 16.22
CA ASN A 86 -3.46 17.16 15.44
C ASN A 86 -4.65 16.73 14.56
N CYS A 87 -5.48 17.68 14.13
CA CYS A 87 -6.61 17.47 13.20
C CYS A 87 -6.30 16.58 11.99
N TRP A 88 -5.09 16.68 11.44
CA TRP A 88 -4.59 15.87 10.34
C TRP A 88 -4.61 14.36 10.63
N ALA A 89 -4.31 13.95 11.87
CA ALA A 89 -4.32 12.54 12.27
C ALA A 89 -5.76 12.03 12.36
N TYR A 90 -6.68 12.85 12.90
CA TYR A 90 -8.11 12.55 12.94
C TYR A 90 -8.73 12.47 11.54
N ALA A 91 -8.39 13.39 10.65
CA ALA A 91 -8.85 13.36 9.26
C ALA A 91 -8.36 12.09 8.54
N ALA A 92 -7.08 11.73 8.68
CA ALA A 92 -6.52 10.52 8.10
C ALA A 92 -7.18 9.24 8.65
N CYS A 93 -7.32 9.13 9.97
CA CYS A 93 -7.98 7.99 10.60
C CYS A 93 -9.46 7.90 10.17
N SER A 94 -10.19 9.02 10.16
CA SER A 94 -11.59 9.04 9.71
C SER A 94 -11.75 8.60 8.24
N VAL A 95 -10.82 9.01 7.36
CA VAL A 95 -10.84 8.60 5.94
C VAL A 95 -10.51 7.11 5.80
N ALA A 96 -9.52 6.62 6.53
CA ALA A 96 -9.17 5.20 6.56
C ALA A 96 -10.32 4.34 7.09
N GLU A 97 -10.91 4.70 8.23
CA GLU A 97 -12.08 4.05 8.80
C GLU A 97 -13.24 3.99 7.78
N SER A 98 -13.50 5.10 7.08
CA SER A 98 -14.57 5.15 6.07
C SER A 98 -14.32 4.20 4.91
N TYR A 99 -13.07 4.17 4.41
CA TYR A 99 -12.66 3.25 3.36
C TYR A 99 -12.81 1.79 3.80
N LEU A 100 -12.31 1.46 4.99
CA LEU A 100 -12.30 0.09 5.51
C LEU A 100 -13.73 -0.45 5.71
N ILE A 101 -14.64 0.37 6.23
CA ILE A 101 -16.05 -0.01 6.37
C ILE A 101 -16.68 -0.21 5.00
N LYS A 102 -16.50 0.75 4.09
CA LYS A 102 -17.09 0.69 2.75
C LYS A 102 -16.63 -0.50 1.93
N LYS A 103 -15.36 -0.89 2.05
CA LYS A 103 -14.81 -2.07 1.38
C LYS A 103 -15.09 -3.38 2.13
N GLY A 104 -15.82 -3.34 3.26
CA GLY A 104 -16.15 -4.51 4.06
C GLY A 104 -14.95 -5.14 4.77
N MET A 105 -13.87 -4.38 4.97
CA MET A 105 -12.65 -4.80 5.67
C MET A 105 -12.75 -4.60 7.18
N ALA A 106 -13.69 -3.75 7.63
CA ALA A 106 -13.95 -3.49 9.04
C ALA A 106 -15.44 -3.24 9.30
N SER A 107 -15.87 -3.46 10.53
CA SER A 107 -17.19 -3.05 11.01
C SER A 107 -17.21 -1.58 11.42
N SER A 108 -18.40 -1.02 11.60
CA SER A 108 -18.60 0.41 11.89
C SER A 108 -18.11 0.86 13.28
N ASP A 109 -17.68 -0.07 14.13
CA ASP A 109 -17.07 0.17 15.45
C ASP A 109 -15.53 0.21 15.40
N ILE A 110 -14.92 0.15 14.21
CA ILE A 110 -13.49 0.40 14.05
C ILE A 110 -13.10 1.75 14.63
N ASP A 111 -11.99 1.76 15.36
CA ASP A 111 -11.43 2.95 16.00
C ASP A 111 -9.91 2.93 15.85
N LEU A 112 -9.41 3.72 14.90
CA LEU A 112 -7.98 3.86 14.62
C LEU A 112 -7.36 4.92 15.52
N SER A 113 -6.10 4.70 15.89
CA SER A 113 -5.37 5.53 16.84
C SER A 113 -4.75 6.75 16.17
N GLU A 114 -5.30 7.93 16.47
CA GLU A 114 -4.63 9.19 16.13
C GLU A 114 -3.34 9.40 16.93
N ALA A 115 -3.27 8.84 18.15
CA ALA A 115 -2.11 8.93 19.02
C ALA A 115 -0.87 8.27 18.40
N HIS A 116 -1.04 7.05 17.89
CA HIS A 116 0.01 6.26 17.25
C HIS A 116 0.53 6.96 16.00
N LEU A 117 -0.38 7.36 15.09
CA LEU A 117 -0.03 8.06 13.87
C LEU A 117 0.71 9.37 14.16
N ASN A 118 0.21 10.18 15.12
CA ASN A 118 0.85 11.43 15.50
C ASN A 118 2.24 11.22 16.12
N TYR A 119 2.35 10.29 17.07
CA TYR A 119 3.59 10.05 17.79
C TYR A 119 4.70 9.57 16.84
N TYR A 120 4.43 8.56 16.01
CA TYR A 120 5.43 7.96 15.13
C TYR A 120 5.74 8.78 13.87
N MET A 121 4.89 9.74 13.51
CA MET A 121 5.25 10.77 12.52
C MET A 121 6.52 11.53 12.93
N TYR A 122 6.71 11.78 14.24
CA TYR A 122 7.80 12.61 14.78
C TYR A 122 8.79 11.88 15.70
N HIS A 123 8.56 10.59 15.93
CA HIS A 123 9.43 9.72 16.72
C HIS A 123 9.72 8.43 15.95
N ASN A 124 10.05 8.56 14.68
CA ASN A 124 10.38 7.43 13.83
C ASN A 124 11.44 6.54 14.49
N LYS A 125 11.17 5.24 14.53
CA LYS A 125 12.03 4.18 15.06
C LYS A 125 12.55 3.24 13.99
N GLY A 126 12.34 3.57 12.72
CA GLY A 126 12.75 2.78 11.57
C GLY A 126 11.87 1.57 11.29
N ASP A 127 12.24 0.84 10.24
CA ASP A 127 11.54 -0.34 9.78
C ASP A 127 12.05 -1.65 10.42
N LYS A 128 11.29 -2.72 10.20
CA LYS A 128 11.52 -4.06 10.76
C LYS A 128 12.78 -4.76 10.23
N TYR A 129 13.33 -4.30 9.13
CA TYR A 129 14.58 -4.75 8.52
C TYR A 129 15.73 -3.81 8.82
N GLU A 130 15.55 -2.73 9.57
CA GLU A 130 16.63 -1.81 9.97
C GLU A 130 17.25 -1.04 8.79
N ASN A 131 16.51 -0.89 7.68
CA ASN A 131 17.01 -0.10 6.55
C ASN A 131 16.84 1.41 6.76
N THR A 132 15.89 1.81 7.60
CA THR A 132 15.49 3.22 7.84
C THR A 132 15.68 3.64 9.30
N ASP A 133 16.52 2.93 10.07
CA ASP A 133 16.69 3.16 11.52
C ASP A 133 17.29 4.51 11.88
N ASN A 134 18.05 5.07 10.96
CA ASN A 134 18.70 6.36 11.13
C ASN A 134 17.87 7.51 10.52
N ASP A 135 16.77 7.20 9.82
CA ASP A 135 15.87 8.19 9.26
C ASP A 135 15.06 8.86 10.37
N GLN A 136 15.01 10.19 10.34
CA GLN A 136 14.35 10.98 11.38
C GLN A 136 13.40 12.01 10.79
N THR A 137 12.34 12.27 11.54
CA THR A 137 11.44 13.41 11.33
C THR A 137 11.32 14.11 12.67
N ASN A 138 12.05 15.20 12.83
CA ASN A 138 12.24 15.90 14.09
C ASN A 138 11.41 17.18 14.09
N VAL A 139 10.69 17.42 15.18
CA VAL A 139 10.05 18.72 15.41
C VAL A 139 11.10 19.72 15.86
N ILE A 140 11.19 20.83 15.14
CA ILE A 140 12.08 21.95 15.44
C ILE A 140 11.25 23.21 15.61
N GLY A 141 11.83 24.27 16.16
CA GLY A 141 11.08 25.51 16.37
C GLY A 141 10.16 25.49 17.60
N LYS A 142 9.01 26.17 17.50
CA LYS A 142 8.22 26.57 18.69
C LYS A 142 7.07 25.64 19.07
N TYR A 143 6.66 24.74 18.18
CA TYR A 143 5.52 23.85 18.41
C TYR A 143 5.96 22.52 19.01
N SER A 144 5.08 21.87 19.76
CA SER A 144 5.26 20.50 20.23
C SER A 144 4.89 19.50 19.11
N PHE A 145 5.25 18.23 19.25
CA PHE A 145 4.86 17.20 18.26
C PHE A 145 3.35 16.97 18.15
N THR A 146 2.59 17.29 19.20
CA THR A 146 1.13 17.20 19.17
C THR A 146 0.49 18.39 18.44
N ASP A 147 1.23 19.49 18.26
CA ASP A 147 0.69 20.76 17.76
C ASP A 147 1.35 21.26 16.47
N VAL A 148 2.49 20.70 16.06
CA VAL A 148 3.21 21.17 14.86
C VAL A 148 2.43 20.94 13.57
N GLY A 149 1.46 20.03 13.57
CA GLY A 149 0.64 19.70 12.40
C GLY A 149 1.40 18.89 11.34
N ALA A 150 0.69 18.21 10.44
CA ALA A 150 1.26 17.55 9.28
C ALA A 150 0.53 17.92 7.98
N ASP A 151 1.25 17.85 6.87
CA ASP A 151 0.69 18.01 5.52
C ASP A 151 0.18 16.65 5.00
N PRO A 152 -0.91 16.60 4.20
CA PRO A 152 -1.41 15.36 3.59
C PRO A 152 -0.35 14.53 2.84
N ARG A 153 0.67 15.18 2.28
CA ARG A 153 1.81 14.52 1.62
C ARG A 153 2.70 13.76 2.59
N MET A 154 2.78 14.20 3.85
CA MET A 154 3.46 13.45 4.91
C MET A 154 2.64 12.23 5.34
N LEU A 155 1.31 12.38 5.38
CA LEU A 155 0.38 11.32 5.83
C LEU A 155 0.45 10.09 4.94
N GLN A 156 0.44 10.28 3.62
CA GLN A 156 0.60 9.18 2.68
C GLN A 156 1.91 8.39 2.90
N LEU A 157 3.00 9.06 3.28
CA LEU A 157 4.28 8.42 3.53
C LEU A 157 4.21 7.62 4.83
N ALA A 158 3.77 8.24 5.92
CA ALA A 158 3.66 7.57 7.22
C ALA A 158 2.73 6.33 7.16
N MET A 159 1.54 6.47 6.55
CA MET A 159 0.56 5.40 6.46
C MET A 159 0.98 4.27 5.49
N SER A 160 1.87 4.53 4.52
CA SER A 160 2.46 3.47 3.67
C SER A 160 3.72 2.87 4.29
N ASN A 161 4.47 3.62 5.12
CA ASN A 161 5.70 3.16 5.77
C ASN A 161 5.42 2.23 6.95
N PHE A 162 4.54 2.64 7.88
CA PHE A 162 4.27 1.87 9.08
C PHE A 162 2.81 1.47 9.25
N GLY A 163 1.85 2.22 8.72
CA GLY A 163 0.42 1.88 8.75
C GLY A 163 -0.37 2.56 9.87
N LEU A 164 -1.53 2.00 10.21
CA LEU A 164 -2.46 2.51 11.21
C LEU A 164 -2.75 1.47 12.29
N ALA A 165 -2.70 1.90 13.56
CA ALA A 165 -2.94 1.06 14.73
C ALA A 165 -4.34 1.32 15.33
N SER A 166 -4.76 0.45 16.25
CA SER A 166 -6.04 0.62 16.97
C SER A 166 -5.91 1.58 18.16
N GLU A 167 -6.93 2.42 18.34
CA GLU A 167 -7.09 3.30 19.51
C GLU A 167 -7.13 2.52 20.83
N THR A 168 -7.63 1.28 20.81
CA THR A 168 -7.63 0.40 21.99
C THR A 168 -6.22 0.08 22.49
N ILE A 169 -5.25 -0.05 21.56
CA ILE A 169 -3.86 -0.37 21.90
C ILE A 169 -3.11 0.91 22.25
N TYR A 170 -3.29 1.96 21.45
CA TYR A 170 -2.58 3.24 21.57
C TYR A 170 -3.57 4.39 21.77
N PRO A 171 -4.19 4.54 22.95
CA PRO A 171 -5.24 5.53 23.14
C PRO A 171 -4.69 6.95 23.14
N ILE A 172 -5.46 7.91 22.60
CA ILE A 172 -5.14 9.34 22.57
C ILE A 172 -4.78 9.91 23.94
N SER A 173 -5.40 9.39 25.00
CA SER A 173 -5.10 9.76 26.39
C SER A 173 -3.64 9.56 26.81
N LYS A 174 -2.88 8.74 26.07
CA LYS A 174 -1.47 8.43 26.35
C LYS A 174 -0.49 9.19 25.48
N ILE A 175 -0.92 9.98 24.48
CA ILE A 175 -0.05 10.57 23.44
C ILE A 175 1.20 11.27 23.99
N THR A 176 1.09 12.04 25.07
CA THR A 176 2.21 12.77 25.70
C THR A 176 3.10 11.90 26.61
N THR A 177 2.67 10.69 26.92
CA THR A 177 3.38 9.73 27.80
C THR A 177 3.90 8.51 27.04
N MET A 178 3.67 8.43 25.74
CA MET A 178 4.15 7.34 24.90
C MET A 178 5.69 7.28 24.91
N GLN A 179 6.22 6.07 25.08
CA GLN A 179 7.65 5.74 25.04
C GLN A 179 7.82 4.58 24.06
N GLY A 180 7.43 4.83 22.82
CA GLY A 180 7.19 3.79 21.82
C GLY A 180 8.48 3.17 21.28
N SER A 181 8.49 1.83 21.16
CA SER A 181 9.56 1.08 20.50
C SER A 181 9.34 0.99 18.98
N LYS A 182 10.31 0.39 18.26
CA LYS A 182 10.13 0.00 16.86
C LYS A 182 9.02 -1.03 16.67
N GLU A 183 8.89 -1.97 17.60
CA GLU A 183 7.81 -2.97 17.58
C GLU A 183 6.46 -2.27 17.67
N ASP A 184 6.34 -1.31 18.58
CA ASP A 184 5.13 -0.49 18.73
C ASP A 184 4.82 0.35 17.48
N GLN A 185 5.84 0.93 16.81
CA GLN A 185 5.63 1.65 15.54
C GLN A 185 4.99 0.75 14.49
N ASN A 186 5.47 -0.49 14.40
CA ASN A 186 5.06 -1.42 13.36
C ASN A 186 3.84 -2.26 13.74
N ASN A 187 3.37 -2.19 14.99
CA ASN A 187 2.16 -2.84 15.51
C ASN A 187 0.89 -2.13 15.00
N THR A 188 0.58 -2.39 13.74
CA THR A 188 -0.47 -1.75 12.95
C THR A 188 -1.29 -2.82 12.25
N GLN A 189 -2.58 -2.55 12.07
CA GLN A 189 -3.53 -3.50 11.50
C GLN A 189 -3.76 -3.27 10.01
N TYR A 190 -3.63 -2.00 9.58
CA TYR A 190 -3.90 -1.59 8.22
C TYR A 190 -2.72 -0.81 7.67
N VAL A 191 -2.47 -0.94 6.37
CA VAL A 191 -1.42 -0.20 5.66
C VAL A 191 -2.02 0.43 4.41
N MET A 192 -1.60 1.65 4.10
CA MET A 192 -2.06 2.35 2.91
C MET A 192 -1.38 1.79 1.66
N THR A 193 -2.16 1.46 0.65
CA THR A 193 -1.69 0.93 -0.64
C THR A 193 -1.60 2.00 -1.70
N ASN A 194 -2.59 2.89 -1.77
CA ASN A 194 -2.64 3.94 -2.78
C ASN A 194 -3.00 5.29 -2.14
N SER A 195 -2.40 6.35 -2.65
CA SER A 195 -2.81 7.72 -2.39
C SER A 195 -2.86 8.49 -3.69
N ASN A 196 -3.86 9.37 -3.83
CA ASN A 196 -4.01 10.20 -5.02
C ASN A 196 -4.39 11.63 -4.64
N LEU A 197 -3.57 12.60 -5.03
CA LEU A 197 -3.95 14.00 -5.04
C LEU A 197 -4.99 14.23 -6.14
N LEU A 198 -6.24 14.45 -5.73
CA LEU A 198 -7.35 14.67 -6.66
C LEU A 198 -7.32 16.08 -7.22
N CYS A 199 -7.10 17.07 -6.35
CA CYS A 199 -7.00 18.47 -6.74
C CYS A 199 -6.36 19.30 -5.62
N GLN A 200 -5.62 20.33 -6.01
CA GLN A 200 -5.10 21.32 -5.05
C GLN A 200 -6.17 22.31 -4.59
N GLN A 201 -7.20 22.56 -5.40
CA GLN A 201 -8.34 23.39 -5.04
C GLN A 201 -9.65 22.66 -5.35
N ALA A 202 -10.55 22.58 -4.36
CA ALA A 202 -11.81 21.84 -4.49
C ALA A 202 -12.84 22.57 -5.36
N LYS A 203 -12.87 23.90 -5.30
CA LYS A 203 -13.75 24.74 -6.13
C LYS A 203 -13.47 24.51 -7.61
N GLY A 204 -14.48 24.07 -8.35
CA GLY A 204 -14.37 23.71 -9.77
C GLY A 204 -13.91 22.27 -10.05
N ASN A 205 -13.56 21.50 -9.02
CA ASN A 205 -13.14 20.09 -9.11
C ASN A 205 -14.14 19.16 -8.39
N GLU A 206 -15.40 19.56 -8.25
CA GLU A 206 -16.38 18.83 -7.44
C GLU A 206 -16.62 17.41 -7.97
N SER A 207 -16.58 17.21 -9.28
CA SER A 207 -16.92 15.91 -9.88
C SER A 207 -15.92 14.80 -9.53
N ILE A 208 -14.61 15.11 -9.52
CA ILE A 208 -13.57 14.13 -9.13
C ILE A 208 -13.62 13.84 -7.62
N ILE A 209 -13.91 14.85 -6.81
CA ILE A 209 -14.09 14.69 -5.36
C ILE A 209 -15.30 13.80 -5.04
N LYS A 210 -16.45 14.08 -5.66
CA LYS A 210 -17.67 13.28 -5.49
C LYS A 210 -17.46 11.83 -5.90
N GLN A 211 -16.79 11.59 -7.03
CA GLN A 211 -16.49 10.25 -7.49
C GLN A 211 -15.61 9.51 -6.47
N ALA A 212 -14.56 10.14 -5.96
CA ALA A 212 -13.72 9.54 -4.92
C ALA A 212 -14.49 9.24 -3.62
N ILE A 213 -15.43 10.10 -3.20
CA ILE A 213 -16.32 9.82 -2.06
C ILE A 213 -17.22 8.61 -2.35
N LEU A 214 -17.77 8.48 -3.57
CA LEU A 214 -18.57 7.32 -3.96
C LEU A 214 -17.75 6.02 -3.99
N ASP A 215 -16.48 6.10 -4.33
CA ASP A 215 -15.61 4.92 -4.45
C ASP A 215 -15.03 4.51 -3.09
N ASN A 216 -14.68 5.48 -2.25
CA ASN A 216 -13.87 5.29 -1.04
C ASN A 216 -14.57 5.67 0.27
N GLY A 217 -15.76 6.27 0.20
CA GLY A 217 -16.56 6.63 1.38
C GLY A 217 -16.29 8.04 1.89
N SER A 218 -15.05 8.50 1.82
CA SER A 218 -14.71 9.90 2.10
C SER A 218 -13.39 10.28 1.45
N VAL A 219 -13.07 11.57 1.50
CA VAL A 219 -11.75 12.09 1.11
C VAL A 219 -11.19 13.00 2.20
N LEU A 220 -9.87 13.07 2.29
CA LEU A 220 -9.20 14.04 3.14
C LEU A 220 -9.14 15.37 2.39
N ALA A 221 -9.39 16.48 3.08
CA ALA A 221 -9.09 17.81 2.56
C ALA A 221 -8.61 18.74 3.67
N CYS A 222 -7.93 19.80 3.28
CA CYS A 222 -7.51 20.87 4.17
C CYS A 222 -8.22 22.18 3.81
N TYR A 223 -8.41 23.05 4.79
CA TYR A 223 -8.91 24.41 4.56
C TYR A 223 -8.40 25.38 5.62
N TYR A 224 -8.61 26.67 5.39
CA TYR A 224 -8.33 27.70 6.39
C TYR A 224 -9.54 27.90 7.28
N ASP A 225 -9.48 27.43 8.52
CA ASP A 225 -10.48 27.68 9.55
C ASP A 225 -10.35 29.08 10.16
N THR A 226 -11.48 29.78 10.22
CA THR A 226 -11.64 31.01 11.00
C THR A 226 -13.04 31.07 11.59
N SER A 227 -13.14 31.54 12.84
CA SER A 227 -14.40 31.65 13.56
C SER A 227 -15.41 32.57 12.88
N THR A 228 -14.94 33.55 12.11
CA THR A 228 -15.77 34.58 11.46
C THR A 228 -16.52 34.06 10.22
N ALA A 229 -16.26 32.83 9.79
CA ALA A 229 -16.84 32.24 8.59
C ALA A 229 -17.96 31.23 8.89
N TYR A 230 -18.30 31.01 10.17
CA TYR A 230 -19.38 30.11 10.57
C TYR A 230 -20.70 30.83 10.82
N LYS A 231 -21.80 30.18 10.42
CA LYS A 231 -23.17 30.50 10.83
C LYS A 231 -24.00 29.23 10.99
N ASN A 232 -24.48 28.93 12.19
CA ASN A 232 -25.36 27.78 12.44
C ASN A 232 -24.80 26.45 11.87
N SER A 233 -23.50 26.18 12.03
CA SER A 233 -22.80 25.02 11.43
C SER A 233 -22.68 25.05 9.91
N ASN A 234 -22.66 26.24 9.31
CA ASN A 234 -22.39 26.44 7.89
C ASN A 234 -21.14 27.29 7.73
N TYR A 235 -20.19 26.82 6.94
CA TYR A 235 -18.90 27.45 6.72
C TYR A 235 -18.79 28.03 5.32
N TYR A 236 -18.48 29.32 5.24
CA TYR A 236 -18.01 29.95 4.03
C TYR A 236 -17.22 31.23 4.33
N ASN A 237 -15.94 31.23 3.96
CA ASN A 237 -15.08 32.39 4.02
C ASN A 237 -15.10 33.13 2.68
N SER A 238 -15.59 34.37 2.67
CA SER A 238 -15.60 35.19 1.46
C SER A 238 -14.22 35.73 1.08
N ASN A 239 -13.23 35.60 1.95
CA ASN A 239 -11.85 35.99 1.65
C ASN A 239 -11.14 34.81 0.95
N GLU A 240 -10.51 35.07 -0.18
CA GLU A 240 -9.70 34.08 -0.91
C GLU A 240 -8.36 33.86 -0.20
N VAL A 241 -8.34 32.93 0.76
CA VAL A 241 -7.14 32.58 1.54
C VAL A 241 -6.42 31.38 0.91
N ASN A 242 -5.18 31.58 0.45
CA ASN A 242 -4.35 30.52 -0.13
C ASN A 242 -3.46 29.81 0.91
N SER A 243 -4.07 29.39 2.01
CA SER A 243 -3.41 28.58 3.04
C SER A 243 -4.43 27.69 3.73
N PHE A 244 -3.96 26.77 4.56
CA PHE A 244 -4.80 25.93 5.41
C PHE A 244 -4.22 25.83 6.81
N ASN A 245 -5.08 25.66 7.80
CA ASN A 245 -4.69 25.44 9.21
C ASN A 245 -5.49 24.27 9.84
N HIS A 246 -6.40 23.64 9.09
CA HIS A 246 -7.24 22.56 9.58
C HIS A 246 -7.42 21.48 8.52
N ALA A 247 -7.55 20.23 8.95
CA ALA A 247 -7.74 19.06 8.10
C ALA A 247 -9.03 18.33 8.49
N ILE A 248 -9.80 17.88 7.50
CA ILE A 248 -11.13 17.31 7.67
C ILE A 248 -11.36 16.11 6.76
N SER A 249 -12.48 15.40 7.01
CA SER A 249 -13.00 14.36 6.12
C SER A 249 -14.27 14.85 5.44
N ILE A 250 -14.27 14.90 4.10
CA ILE A 250 -15.48 15.19 3.31
C ILE A 250 -16.23 13.87 3.12
N VAL A 251 -17.45 13.80 3.65
CA VAL A 251 -18.24 12.56 3.74
C VAL A 251 -19.51 12.60 2.90
N GLY A 252 -19.78 13.69 2.19
CA GLY A 252 -20.98 13.82 1.40
C GLY A 252 -21.14 15.19 0.78
N TRP A 253 -22.27 15.40 0.10
CA TRP A 253 -22.60 16.65 -0.54
C TRP A 253 -24.11 16.79 -0.81
N ASP A 254 -24.53 18.03 -1.06
CA ASP A 254 -25.85 18.37 -1.57
C ASP A 254 -25.74 19.56 -2.55
N ASP A 255 -26.00 19.32 -3.83
CA ASP A 255 -25.95 20.32 -4.90
C ASP A 255 -27.05 21.39 -4.79
N SER A 256 -28.12 21.09 -4.08
CA SER A 256 -29.24 21.98 -3.85
C SER A 256 -29.14 22.77 -2.55
N TYR A 257 -28.10 22.53 -1.75
CA TYR A 257 -27.90 23.18 -0.45
C TYR A 257 -27.93 24.70 -0.58
N ALA A 258 -28.87 25.35 0.09
CA ALA A 258 -29.21 26.74 -0.21
C ALA A 258 -28.08 27.71 0.20
N ALA A 259 -27.66 28.57 -0.74
CA ALA A 259 -26.67 29.62 -0.48
C ALA A 259 -27.06 30.57 0.67
N ASN A 260 -28.36 30.71 0.96
CA ASN A 260 -28.86 31.54 2.05
C ASN A 260 -28.65 30.94 3.45
N ASN A 261 -28.16 29.71 3.55
CA ASN A 261 -27.82 29.08 4.83
C ASN A 261 -26.52 29.66 5.43
N PHE A 262 -25.67 30.28 4.61
CA PHE A 262 -24.40 30.89 5.01
C PHE A 262 -24.57 32.37 5.38
N ASP A 263 -23.64 32.93 6.17
CA ASP A 263 -23.66 34.37 6.52
C ASP A 263 -23.15 35.24 5.37
N ASN A 264 -21.94 34.94 4.90
CA ASN A 264 -21.50 35.41 3.61
C ASN A 264 -22.26 34.62 2.55
N LYS A 265 -22.77 35.28 1.51
CA LYS A 265 -23.56 34.61 0.48
C LYS A 265 -22.64 34.01 -0.60
N PRO A 266 -22.58 32.68 -0.76
CA PRO A 266 -21.90 32.06 -1.89
C PRO A 266 -22.54 32.47 -3.23
N THR A 267 -21.80 32.28 -4.31
CA THR A 267 -22.25 32.62 -5.68
C THR A 267 -23.31 31.64 -6.21
N ARG A 268 -23.40 30.44 -5.61
CA ARG A 268 -24.33 29.37 -6.00
C ARG A 268 -24.77 28.53 -4.81
N ASN A 269 -25.84 27.74 -5.01
CA ASN A 269 -26.17 26.64 -4.10
C ASN A 269 -25.12 25.52 -4.23
N GLY A 270 -25.07 24.66 -3.22
CA GLY A 270 -24.19 23.51 -3.19
C GLY A 270 -23.23 23.54 -2.01
N ALA A 271 -23.15 22.43 -1.28
CA ALA A 271 -22.26 22.31 -0.14
C ALA A 271 -21.74 20.88 0.07
N TRP A 272 -20.54 20.80 0.63
CA TRP A 272 -19.93 19.60 1.15
C TRP A 272 -20.39 19.32 2.58
N LEU A 273 -20.67 18.06 2.90
CA LEU A 273 -20.88 17.60 4.27
C LEU A 273 -19.53 17.20 4.87
N ILE A 274 -19.17 17.84 5.97
CA ILE A 274 -17.86 17.67 6.60
C ILE A 274 -17.99 16.95 7.93
N LYS A 275 -17.20 15.90 8.12
CA LYS A 275 -16.93 15.28 9.42
C LYS A 275 -15.72 15.97 10.06
N ASN A 276 -15.93 16.57 11.23
CA ASN A 276 -14.89 17.29 11.97
C ASN A 276 -14.37 16.49 13.18
N SER A 277 -13.35 17.04 13.86
CA SER A 277 -12.65 16.43 15.00
C SER A 277 -12.72 17.26 16.29
N TRP A 278 -13.76 18.08 16.47
CA TRP A 278 -13.94 18.92 17.68
C TRP A 278 -15.03 18.40 18.64
N GLY A 279 -15.33 17.10 18.54
CA GLY A 279 -16.37 16.47 19.37
C GLY A 279 -17.79 16.77 18.90
N THR A 280 -18.74 16.05 19.49
CA THR A 280 -20.17 16.14 19.14
C THR A 280 -20.83 17.43 19.61
N GLY A 281 -20.17 18.22 20.46
CA GLY A 281 -20.67 19.54 20.86
C GLY A 281 -20.50 20.61 19.77
N PHE A 282 -19.63 20.38 18.79
CA PHE A 282 -19.42 21.32 17.69
C PHE A 282 -20.51 21.19 16.63
N GLY A 283 -21.00 22.32 16.13
CA GLY A 283 -21.87 22.36 14.95
C GLY A 283 -23.07 21.41 15.07
N ASN A 284 -23.30 20.64 14.03
CA ASN A 284 -24.39 19.68 13.96
C ASN A 284 -23.92 18.29 14.39
N GLN A 285 -23.74 18.11 15.70
CA GLN A 285 -23.22 16.86 16.30
C GLN A 285 -21.83 16.46 15.79
N GLY A 286 -20.95 17.43 15.56
CA GLY A 286 -19.60 17.26 15.01
C GLY A 286 -19.49 17.42 13.50
N TYR A 287 -20.62 17.61 12.82
CA TYR A 287 -20.67 17.85 11.38
C TYR A 287 -21.01 19.31 11.05
N PHE A 288 -20.63 19.74 9.86
CA PHE A 288 -21.02 21.05 9.33
C PHE A 288 -21.08 21.02 7.81
N TRP A 289 -21.77 22.00 7.22
CA TRP A 289 -21.84 22.18 5.77
C TRP A 289 -20.84 23.24 5.34
N MET A 290 -20.09 22.96 4.27
CA MET A 290 -19.13 23.91 3.69
C MET A 290 -19.53 24.23 2.26
N SER A 291 -19.62 25.51 1.91
CA SER A 291 -19.97 25.93 0.55
C SER A 291 -18.99 25.37 -0.50
N TYR A 292 -19.48 24.99 -1.68
CA TYR A 292 -18.63 24.66 -2.83
C TYR A 292 -17.75 25.84 -3.31
N ASP A 293 -18.08 27.06 -2.89
CA ASP A 293 -17.32 28.26 -3.24
C ASP A 293 -16.18 28.57 -2.26
N GLU A 294 -15.97 27.76 -1.21
CA GLU A 294 -14.87 27.92 -0.26
C GLU A 294 -13.52 27.84 -0.98
N TYR A 295 -12.81 28.97 -1.02
CA TYR A 295 -11.58 29.10 -1.79
C TYR A 295 -10.42 28.32 -1.18
N SER A 296 -10.34 28.32 0.16
CA SER A 296 -9.24 27.68 0.89
C SER A 296 -9.35 26.16 0.95
N LEU A 297 -10.49 25.56 0.57
CA LEU A 297 -10.66 24.12 0.56
C LEU A 297 -9.84 23.49 -0.57
N GLY A 298 -8.83 22.71 -0.20
CA GLY A 298 -7.80 22.24 -1.11
C GLY A 298 -7.00 21.05 -0.59
N SER A 299 -5.95 20.70 -1.32
CA SER A 299 -5.14 19.47 -1.12
C SER A 299 -6.03 18.26 -0.79
N VAL A 300 -6.91 17.95 -1.74
CA VAL A 300 -7.89 16.89 -1.56
C VAL A 300 -7.26 15.56 -1.96
N TYR A 301 -7.22 14.61 -1.03
CA TYR A 301 -6.63 13.29 -1.23
C TYR A 301 -7.67 12.18 -1.07
N SER A 302 -7.54 11.17 -1.92
CA SER A 302 -8.12 9.85 -1.67
C SER A 302 -7.03 8.88 -1.23
N TYR A 303 -7.39 7.97 -0.34
CA TYR A 303 -6.50 6.93 0.19
C TYR A 303 -7.19 5.56 0.09
N GLU A 304 -6.39 4.54 -0.18
CA GLU A 304 -6.80 3.15 -0.18
C GLU A 304 -5.94 2.34 0.78
N PHE A 305 -6.55 1.35 1.42
CA PHE A 305 -5.95 0.57 2.48
C PHE A 305 -6.18 -0.92 2.29
N LYS A 306 -5.41 -1.72 3.01
CA LYS A 306 -5.64 -3.15 3.18
C LYS A 306 -5.26 -3.59 4.59
N ASN A 307 -5.64 -4.81 4.96
CA ASN A 307 -5.06 -5.48 6.12
C ASN A 307 -3.56 -5.66 5.91
N LYS A 308 -2.77 -5.41 6.95
CA LYS A 308 -1.30 -5.54 6.90
C LYS A 308 -0.82 -6.99 6.95
N ASP A 309 -1.66 -7.93 7.45
CA ASP A 309 -1.48 -9.39 7.50
C ASP A 309 -0.09 -9.94 7.11
N GLU A 310 0.80 -10.06 8.10
CA GLU A 310 2.18 -10.60 8.00
C GLU A 310 3.10 -9.98 6.92
N GLU A 311 2.67 -8.92 6.24
CA GLU A 311 3.48 -8.22 5.25
C GLU A 311 4.65 -7.49 5.89
N ASN A 312 5.73 -7.45 5.12
CA ASN A 312 6.91 -6.69 5.45
C ASN A 312 7.34 -5.84 4.26
N ILE A 313 8.07 -4.77 4.55
CA ILE A 313 8.39 -3.71 3.59
C ILE A 313 9.90 -3.52 3.54
N TYR A 314 10.50 -3.88 2.43
CA TYR A 314 11.86 -3.47 2.08
C TYR A 314 11.80 -2.05 1.53
N GLN A 315 12.45 -1.11 2.22
CA GLN A 315 12.43 0.32 1.90
C GLN A 315 13.76 0.99 2.29
N TYR A 316 13.99 2.17 1.73
CA TYR A 316 15.10 3.09 2.00
C TYR A 316 14.59 4.53 2.19
N ASP A 317 13.29 4.70 2.41
CA ASP A 317 12.64 6.02 2.46
C ASP A 317 11.78 6.15 3.71
N GLY A 318 12.45 6.20 4.86
CA GLY A 318 11.82 6.25 6.17
C GLY A 318 11.38 7.64 6.60
N THR A 319 11.82 8.72 5.95
CA THR A 319 11.34 10.06 6.31
C THR A 319 9.97 10.36 5.71
N ASN A 320 9.20 11.16 6.45
CA ASN A 320 7.88 11.64 6.03
C ASN A 320 7.96 13.01 5.34
N ASN A 321 8.99 13.27 4.52
CA ASN A 321 9.20 14.60 3.95
C ASN A 321 8.00 15.10 3.11
N ALA A 322 7.57 16.33 3.38
CA ALA A 322 6.38 16.91 2.77
C ALA A 322 6.63 17.47 1.36
N LEU A 323 7.86 17.87 1.08
CA LEU A 323 8.25 18.35 -0.24
C LEU A 323 8.36 17.13 -1.15
N ARG A 324 7.52 17.09 -2.19
CA ARG A 324 7.60 16.09 -3.26
C ARG A 324 8.90 16.32 -4.04
N TYR A 325 10.03 15.90 -3.46
CA TYR A 325 11.31 15.95 -4.12
C TYR A 325 11.30 14.90 -5.22
N THR A 326 11.40 15.34 -6.47
CA THR A 326 11.14 14.46 -7.61
C THR A 326 12.21 14.56 -8.66
N LEU A 327 12.45 13.44 -9.36
CA LEU A 327 13.20 13.44 -10.61
C LEU A 327 12.23 13.31 -11.78
N SER A 328 12.14 14.37 -12.58
CA SER A 328 11.27 14.45 -13.75
C SER A 328 12.05 14.25 -15.04
N SER A 329 11.56 13.38 -15.91
CA SER A 329 12.18 13.12 -17.22
C SER A 329 11.15 12.61 -18.23
N ASN A 330 11.47 12.67 -19.52
CA ASN A 330 10.62 12.03 -20.52
C ASN A 330 10.67 10.50 -20.40
N THR A 331 11.84 9.89 -20.20
CA THR A 331 11.92 8.46 -19.88
C THR A 331 13.18 8.25 -19.07
N SER A 332 13.04 7.59 -17.92
CA SER A 332 14.18 7.20 -17.08
C SER A 332 13.91 5.87 -16.40
N THR A 333 14.99 5.18 -16.06
CA THR A 333 14.95 3.92 -15.32
C THR A 333 15.66 4.10 -13.99
N TYR A 334 15.02 3.64 -12.93
CA TYR A 334 15.44 3.73 -11.54
C TYR A 334 15.52 2.33 -10.97
N ALA A 335 16.30 2.12 -9.92
CA ALA A 335 16.30 0.86 -9.21
C ALA A 335 16.64 1.01 -7.73
N ASN A 336 16.03 0.17 -6.90
CA ASN A 336 16.49 -0.09 -5.54
C ASN A 336 16.91 -1.56 -5.45
N GLU A 337 18.08 -1.84 -4.88
CA GLU A 337 18.55 -3.19 -4.56
C GLU A 337 18.45 -3.44 -3.06
N PHE A 338 17.87 -4.57 -2.66
CA PHE A 338 17.67 -4.92 -1.26
C PHE A 338 18.35 -6.23 -0.90
N LEU A 339 19.04 -6.25 0.24
CA LEU A 339 19.51 -7.48 0.88
C LEU A 339 18.32 -8.18 1.54
N VAL A 340 18.05 -9.43 1.18
CA VAL A 340 17.05 -10.27 1.84
C VAL A 340 17.55 -10.62 3.24
N LYS A 341 16.83 -10.19 4.29
CA LYS A 341 17.26 -10.34 5.71
C LYS A 341 16.53 -11.46 6.46
N ARG A 342 15.58 -12.14 5.83
CA ARG A 342 14.78 -13.21 6.45
C ARG A 342 14.61 -14.39 5.50
N THR A 343 14.31 -15.54 6.10
CA THR A 343 13.99 -16.77 5.39
C THR A 343 12.49 -16.84 5.06
N ASN A 344 12.15 -17.58 3.99
CA ASN A 344 10.76 -17.87 3.59
C ASN A 344 9.94 -16.61 3.31
N GLU A 345 10.47 -15.70 2.51
CA GLU A 345 9.76 -14.50 2.06
C GLU A 345 9.44 -14.60 0.58
N GLU A 346 8.21 -14.23 0.22
CA GLU A 346 7.79 -14.09 -1.17
C GLU A 346 7.57 -12.60 -1.46
N LEU A 347 8.31 -12.04 -2.42
CA LEU A 347 8.01 -10.71 -2.97
C LEU A 347 6.76 -10.81 -3.83
N ASN A 348 5.71 -10.08 -3.45
CA ASN A 348 4.39 -10.17 -4.07
C ASN A 348 3.93 -8.84 -4.68
N ALA A 349 4.49 -7.71 -4.23
CA ALA A 349 4.16 -6.40 -4.78
C ALA A 349 5.32 -5.41 -4.65
N VAL A 350 5.18 -4.30 -5.37
CA VAL A 350 6.04 -3.13 -5.31
C VAL A 350 5.19 -1.92 -4.98
N SER A 351 5.66 -1.05 -4.08
CA SER A 351 5.07 0.27 -3.88
C SER A 351 5.98 1.33 -4.49
N VAL A 352 5.42 2.28 -5.25
CA VAL A 352 6.18 3.39 -5.85
C VAL A 352 5.50 4.72 -5.61
N GLY A 353 6.27 5.71 -5.16
CA GLY A 353 5.83 7.11 -5.09
C GLY A 353 6.04 7.82 -6.43
N SER A 354 4.99 8.40 -6.99
CA SER A 354 5.03 9.17 -8.23
C SER A 354 4.30 10.50 -8.08
N ALA A 355 4.88 11.56 -8.62
CA ALA A 355 4.25 12.89 -8.62
C ALA A 355 3.51 13.21 -9.93
N THR A 356 3.40 12.23 -10.84
CA THR A 356 2.61 12.34 -12.07
C THR A 356 1.80 11.09 -12.31
N SER A 357 0.52 11.26 -12.62
CA SER A 357 -0.42 10.18 -12.92
C SER A 357 -0.61 9.98 -14.42
N ASN A 358 -1.25 8.86 -14.79
CA ASN A 358 -1.49 8.41 -16.15
C ASN A 358 -0.21 8.21 -16.98
N ILE A 359 0.87 7.79 -16.31
CA ILE A 359 2.18 7.56 -16.92
C ILE A 359 2.42 6.05 -17.09
N PRO A 360 2.70 5.57 -18.31
CA PRO A 360 3.10 4.18 -18.51
C PRO A 360 4.39 3.82 -17.77
N TYR A 361 4.48 2.59 -17.28
CA TYR A 361 5.68 2.06 -16.64
C TYR A 361 6.04 0.67 -17.16
N LYS A 362 7.31 0.31 -16.96
CA LYS A 362 7.82 -1.05 -17.01
C LYS A 362 8.48 -1.39 -15.68
N LEU A 363 8.06 -2.50 -15.08
CA LEU A 363 8.57 -3.03 -13.81
C LEU A 363 9.28 -4.35 -14.08
N GLU A 364 10.53 -4.43 -13.66
CA GLU A 364 11.34 -5.64 -13.72
C GLU A 364 11.87 -5.99 -12.32
N ILE A 365 11.86 -7.28 -11.99
CA ILE A 365 12.45 -7.80 -10.75
C ILE A 365 13.62 -8.71 -11.12
N TYR A 366 14.80 -8.46 -10.57
CA TYR A 366 15.95 -9.35 -10.74
C TYR A 366 16.35 -9.98 -9.42
N THR A 367 16.66 -11.28 -9.44
CA THR A 367 17.19 -12.03 -8.29
C THR A 367 18.56 -12.60 -8.62
N ASN A 368 19.28 -13.11 -7.62
CA ASN A 368 20.61 -13.71 -7.81
C ASN A 368 21.58 -12.75 -8.53
N LEU A 369 21.60 -11.48 -8.10
CA LEU A 369 22.47 -10.46 -8.66
C LEU A 369 23.94 -10.92 -8.62
N THR A 370 24.66 -10.73 -9.73
CA THR A 370 26.07 -11.11 -9.87
C THR A 370 27.02 -9.93 -9.67
N ASP A 371 26.50 -8.71 -9.72
CA ASP A 371 27.18 -7.45 -9.45
C ASP A 371 26.22 -6.48 -8.76
N ILE A 372 26.57 -6.08 -7.53
CA ILE A 372 25.77 -5.20 -6.66
C ILE A 372 25.80 -3.71 -7.08
N ASN A 373 26.52 -3.38 -8.15
CA ASN A 373 26.46 -2.05 -8.76
C ASN A 373 25.70 -2.07 -10.10
N ASN A 374 25.07 -3.20 -10.41
CA ASN A 374 24.31 -3.39 -11.63
C ASN A 374 22.98 -4.10 -11.30
N PRO A 375 21.89 -3.32 -11.14
CA PRO A 375 20.54 -3.81 -10.87
C PRO A 375 20.02 -4.85 -11.86
N THR A 376 20.65 -5.01 -13.02
CA THR A 376 20.23 -5.95 -14.07
C THR A 376 21.20 -7.13 -14.24
N SER A 377 22.09 -7.37 -13.29
CA SER A 377 23.15 -8.40 -13.37
C SER A 377 22.70 -9.83 -13.07
N GLY A 378 21.49 -10.01 -12.55
CA GLY A 378 20.94 -11.30 -12.14
C GLY A 378 19.92 -11.91 -13.11
N ASN A 379 19.09 -12.81 -12.58
CA ASN A 379 17.99 -13.44 -13.31
C ASN A 379 16.75 -12.53 -13.28
N CYS A 380 16.22 -12.18 -14.45
CA CYS A 380 14.95 -11.44 -14.55
C CYS A 380 13.79 -12.39 -14.24
N GLU A 381 13.14 -12.17 -13.11
CA GLU A 381 12.02 -12.98 -12.64
C GLU A 381 10.67 -12.42 -13.09
N VAL A 382 10.51 -11.10 -13.05
CA VAL A 382 9.29 -10.40 -13.49
C VAL A 382 9.67 -9.36 -14.53
N ASN A 383 8.82 -9.22 -15.54
CA ASN A 383 8.84 -8.12 -16.51
C ASN A 383 7.39 -7.81 -16.89
N GLN A 384 6.83 -6.76 -16.32
CA GLN A 384 5.45 -6.35 -16.55
C GLN A 384 5.34 -4.87 -16.84
N ASN A 385 4.27 -4.49 -17.53
CA ASN A 385 3.97 -3.10 -17.86
C ASN A 385 2.63 -2.72 -17.24
N GLY A 386 2.43 -1.43 -17.02
CA GLY A 386 1.16 -0.89 -16.55
C GLY A 386 1.13 0.63 -16.65
N ILE A 387 0.17 1.23 -15.96
CA ILE A 387 0.00 2.68 -15.84
C ILE A 387 0.09 3.06 -14.36
N ILE A 388 0.84 4.11 -14.04
CA ILE A 388 0.75 4.80 -12.76
C ILE A 388 -0.53 5.61 -12.80
N GLU A 389 -1.53 5.24 -12.00
CA GLU A 389 -2.84 5.91 -12.01
C GLU A 389 -2.92 7.08 -11.03
N ASN A 390 -2.08 7.07 -9.99
CA ASN A 390 -2.19 8.01 -8.89
C ASN A 390 -1.01 8.99 -8.81
N ASP A 391 -1.32 10.26 -8.55
CA ASP A 391 -0.33 11.25 -8.09
C ASP A 391 -0.17 11.10 -6.56
N GLY A 392 0.76 10.23 -6.17
CA GLY A 392 0.95 9.75 -4.82
C GLY A 392 1.61 8.37 -4.80
N ILE A 393 1.21 7.54 -3.83
CA ILE A 393 1.68 6.17 -3.65
C ILE A 393 0.86 5.23 -4.54
N ASN A 394 1.55 4.29 -5.20
CA ASN A 394 0.95 3.31 -6.09
C ASN A 394 1.41 1.90 -5.70
N TYR A 395 0.46 1.04 -5.31
CA TYR A 395 0.70 -0.37 -5.03
C TYR A 395 0.53 -1.21 -6.30
N ILE A 396 1.60 -1.88 -6.71
CA ILE A 396 1.67 -2.66 -7.93
C ILE A 396 1.85 -4.13 -7.58
N LYS A 397 0.80 -4.92 -7.76
CA LYS A 397 0.88 -6.38 -7.61
C LYS A 397 1.76 -7.00 -8.70
N LEU A 398 2.64 -7.92 -8.31
CA LEU A 398 3.45 -8.66 -9.26
C LEU A 398 2.62 -9.73 -9.98
N SER A 399 2.95 -9.95 -11.25
CA SER A 399 2.32 -10.98 -12.10
C SER A 399 2.55 -12.41 -11.60
N LYS A 400 3.60 -12.63 -10.81
CA LYS A 400 3.84 -13.83 -10.00
C LYS A 400 4.61 -13.45 -8.72
N GLY A 401 4.37 -14.20 -7.65
CA GLY A 401 5.17 -14.12 -6.42
C GLY A 401 6.57 -14.69 -6.63
N ILE A 402 7.58 -14.06 -6.01
CA ILE A 402 8.99 -14.43 -6.15
C ILE A 402 9.56 -14.84 -4.80
N SER A 403 9.91 -16.12 -4.67
CA SER A 403 10.64 -16.65 -3.51
C SER A 403 11.99 -15.95 -3.39
N LEU A 404 12.21 -15.27 -2.25
CA LEU A 404 13.45 -14.57 -1.95
C LEU A 404 14.37 -15.48 -1.14
N LYS A 405 15.59 -15.64 -1.63
CA LYS A 405 16.61 -16.44 -0.95
C LYS A 405 17.31 -15.59 0.11
N ASP A 406 17.34 -16.11 1.34
CA ASP A 406 18.02 -15.48 2.47
C ASP A 406 19.49 -15.13 2.15
N ASN A 407 19.93 -13.98 2.65
CA ASN A 407 21.27 -13.42 2.46
C ASN A 407 21.70 -13.29 0.98
N THR A 408 20.74 -13.04 0.09
CA THR A 408 20.99 -12.65 -1.31
C THR A 408 20.39 -11.28 -1.60
N TYR A 409 20.79 -10.68 -2.72
CA TYR A 409 20.20 -9.42 -3.18
C TYR A 409 19.18 -9.67 -4.29
N TYR A 410 18.13 -8.85 -4.28
CA TYR A 410 17.23 -8.66 -5.41
C TYR A 410 17.15 -7.17 -5.75
N SER A 411 16.80 -6.85 -6.99
CA SER A 411 16.57 -5.49 -7.44
C SER A 411 15.13 -5.31 -7.91
N ILE A 412 14.60 -4.13 -7.63
CA ILE A 412 13.37 -3.62 -8.24
C ILE A 412 13.82 -2.57 -9.25
N VAL A 413 13.66 -2.86 -10.54
CA VAL A 413 13.99 -1.96 -11.64
C VAL A 413 12.69 -1.38 -12.21
N PHE A 414 12.59 -0.06 -12.22
CA PHE A 414 11.38 0.66 -12.58
C PHE A 414 11.66 1.71 -13.64
N THR A 415 11.08 1.55 -14.83
CA THR A 415 11.14 2.54 -15.91
C THR A 415 9.81 3.27 -15.99
N LEU A 416 9.86 4.60 -15.97
CA LEU A 416 8.70 5.44 -16.26
C LEU A 416 8.83 6.06 -17.64
N PHE A 417 7.71 6.09 -18.38
CA PHE A 417 7.62 6.68 -19.72
C PHE A 417 6.68 7.87 -19.68
N GLY A 418 7.24 9.07 -19.67
CA GLY A 418 6.53 10.31 -19.93
C GLY A 418 5.74 10.27 -21.23
N THR A 419 4.74 11.13 -21.30
CA THR A 419 3.84 11.28 -22.43
C THR A 419 4.12 12.59 -23.14
N ASN A 420 3.44 12.83 -24.27
CA ASN A 420 3.52 14.13 -24.94
C ASN A 420 3.00 15.29 -24.07
N GLU A 421 2.18 14.97 -23.05
CA GLU A 421 1.53 15.96 -22.19
C GLU A 421 2.31 16.19 -20.89
N ASN A 422 2.92 15.14 -20.33
CA ASN A 422 3.55 15.19 -19.03
C ASN A 422 4.85 14.37 -18.98
N ASN A 423 5.90 14.94 -18.37
CA ASN A 423 7.07 14.16 -17.97
C ASN A 423 6.69 13.13 -16.89
N ALA A 424 7.38 12.00 -16.89
CA ALA A 424 7.34 11.06 -15.78
C ALA A 424 8.08 11.63 -14.57
N SER A 425 7.50 11.51 -13.38
CA SER A 425 8.06 12.03 -12.13
C SER A 425 8.02 10.99 -11.02
N ILE A 426 9.20 10.64 -10.49
CA ILE A 426 9.34 9.71 -9.36
C ILE A 426 9.67 10.47 -8.08
N MET A 427 9.08 10.08 -6.95
CA MET A 427 9.36 10.68 -5.65
C MET A 427 10.63 10.13 -5.02
N LEU A 428 11.32 11.00 -4.28
CA LEU A 428 12.53 10.71 -3.55
C LEU A 428 12.35 10.94 -2.05
N ASP A 429 13.22 10.32 -1.26
CA ASP A 429 13.51 10.73 0.11
C ASP A 429 14.81 11.55 0.18
N ALA A 430 14.83 12.54 1.06
CA ALA A 430 15.92 13.49 1.17
C ALA A 430 15.92 14.18 2.54
N THR A 431 17.12 14.56 2.99
CA THR A 431 17.30 15.45 4.15
C THR A 431 16.81 16.85 3.80
N LEU A 432 15.96 17.41 4.67
CA LEU A 432 15.34 18.73 4.49
C LEU A 432 15.12 19.40 5.84
N LYS A 433 15.46 20.68 5.95
CA LYS A 433 15.22 21.47 7.16
C LYS A 433 14.22 22.59 6.90
N GLY A 434 13.01 22.45 7.45
CA GLY A 434 11.99 23.51 7.47
C GLY A 434 12.15 24.45 8.66
N THR A 435 11.14 25.28 8.93
CA THR A 435 11.12 26.14 10.13
C THR A 435 10.73 25.36 11.38
N ASP A 436 9.80 24.42 11.23
CA ASP A 436 9.12 23.75 12.34
C ASP A 436 9.36 22.21 12.33
N ILE A 437 9.88 21.67 11.23
CA ILE A 437 10.16 20.23 11.06
C ILE A 437 11.48 20.06 10.29
N GLU A 438 12.31 19.14 10.72
CA GLU A 438 13.54 18.70 10.06
C GLU A 438 13.45 17.21 9.74
N PHE A 439 13.70 16.85 8.48
CA PHE A 439 13.79 15.50 7.97
C PHE A 439 15.26 15.16 7.77
N ILE A 440 15.69 14.00 8.25
CA ILE A 440 17.05 13.49 8.06
C ILE A 440 16.91 12.12 7.41
N ALA A 441 17.31 12.03 6.14
CA ALA A 441 17.37 10.77 5.40
C ALA A 441 18.80 10.21 5.47
N ASP A 442 18.96 8.96 5.88
CA ASP A 442 20.24 8.26 5.96
C ASP A 442 20.59 7.55 4.66
N THR A 443 21.46 8.17 3.86
CA THR A 443 21.90 7.58 2.58
C THR A 443 23.13 6.69 2.64
N SER A 444 23.60 6.35 3.85
CA SER A 444 24.89 5.71 4.03
C SER A 444 24.97 4.26 3.54
N ASN A 445 23.86 3.52 3.53
CA ASN A 445 23.83 2.06 3.30
C ASN A 445 22.86 1.61 2.20
N GLU A 446 22.51 2.50 1.29
CA GLU A 446 21.38 2.28 0.39
C GLU A 446 21.85 2.12 -1.05
N TYR A 447 21.24 1.15 -1.75
CA TYR A 447 21.61 0.78 -3.11
C TYR A 447 20.54 1.28 -4.09
N CYS A 448 20.45 2.62 -4.17
CA CYS A 448 19.57 3.33 -5.10
C CYS A 448 20.34 3.71 -6.38
N PHE A 449 19.79 3.40 -7.55
CA PHE A 449 20.44 3.61 -8.83
C PHE A 449 19.55 4.30 -9.85
N ILE A 450 20.16 5.13 -10.69
CA ILE A 450 19.54 5.69 -11.89
C ILE A 450 20.33 5.26 -13.11
N LYS A 451 19.62 4.89 -14.17
CA LYS A 451 20.23 4.51 -15.44
C LYS A 451 20.44 5.74 -16.31
N SER A 452 21.70 6.02 -16.65
CA SER A 452 22.07 7.03 -17.64
C SER A 452 22.66 6.32 -18.85
N TYR A 453 21.98 6.42 -20.00
CA TYR A 453 22.27 5.62 -21.19
C TYR A 453 22.32 4.12 -20.87
N ASN A 454 23.49 3.50 -20.97
CA ASN A 454 23.71 2.07 -20.71
C ASN A 454 24.42 1.80 -19.38
N THR A 455 24.59 2.82 -18.53
CA THR A 455 25.35 2.70 -17.28
C THR A 455 24.45 3.02 -16.09
N TRP A 456 24.62 2.25 -15.01
CA TRP A 456 23.99 2.50 -13.72
C TRP A 456 24.86 3.45 -12.90
N GLY A 457 24.26 4.53 -12.40
CA GLY A 457 24.86 5.44 -11.44
C GLY A 457 24.17 5.32 -10.10
N LYS A 458 24.93 5.16 -9.02
CA LYS A 458 24.41 5.15 -7.65
C LYS A 458 24.03 6.58 -7.23
N LEU A 459 22.89 6.75 -6.56
CA LEU A 459 22.52 8.02 -5.93
C LEU A 459 23.32 8.23 -4.63
N SER A 460 23.73 9.47 -4.37
CA SER A 460 24.55 9.84 -3.20
C SER A 460 23.74 10.42 -2.05
N ASP A 461 22.79 11.30 -2.35
CA ASP A 461 22.20 12.19 -1.34
C ASP A 461 20.70 11.94 -1.10
N ASN A 462 20.08 11.07 -1.91
CA ASN A 462 18.65 10.79 -1.88
C ASN A 462 18.36 9.31 -2.15
N THR A 463 17.15 8.87 -1.79
CA THR A 463 16.64 7.53 -2.12
C THR A 463 15.40 7.60 -2.96
N PHE A 464 15.13 6.53 -3.71
CA PHE A 464 13.84 6.41 -4.36
C PHE A 464 12.81 5.85 -3.40
N ARG A 465 11.58 6.41 -3.47
CA ARG A 465 10.39 5.83 -2.83
C ARG A 465 9.88 4.63 -3.63
N ILE A 466 10.73 3.61 -3.76
CA ILE A 466 10.46 2.30 -4.37
C ILE A 466 10.64 1.24 -3.28
N LYS A 467 9.57 0.52 -2.96
CA LYS A 467 9.55 -0.45 -1.86
C LYS A 467 9.20 -1.83 -2.37
N GLY A 468 9.84 -2.86 -1.83
CA GLY A 468 9.46 -4.26 -2.02
C GLY A 468 8.51 -4.72 -0.92
N ILE A 469 7.34 -5.23 -1.30
CA ILE A 469 6.34 -5.74 -0.36
C ILE A 469 6.38 -7.26 -0.37
N THR A 470 6.78 -7.84 0.75
CA THR A 470 6.87 -9.28 0.94
C THR A 470 5.77 -9.80 1.84
N ILE A 471 5.33 -11.01 1.54
CA ILE A 471 4.51 -11.83 2.41
C ILE A 471 5.35 -13.00 2.91
N LYS A 472 4.87 -13.68 3.94
CA LYS A 472 5.40 -14.99 4.31
C LYS A 472 5.13 -15.99 3.19
N GLU A 473 6.18 -16.72 2.78
CA GLU A 473 6.07 -17.76 1.78
C GLU A 473 5.34 -18.97 2.38
N GLU A 474 4.22 -19.35 1.77
CA GLU A 474 3.47 -20.54 2.16
C GLU A 474 4.13 -21.81 1.61
N PRO A 475 4.27 -22.89 2.40
CA PRO A 475 4.87 -24.13 1.92
C PRO A 475 4.09 -24.73 0.74
N LYS A 476 4.77 -24.93 -0.39
CA LYS A 476 4.27 -25.68 -1.55
C LYS A 476 5.08 -26.97 -1.69
N PRO A 477 4.68 -28.07 -1.03
CA PRO A 477 5.46 -29.31 -1.04
C PRO A 477 5.41 -30.02 -2.40
N ILE A 478 6.43 -30.82 -2.72
CA ILE A 478 6.39 -31.71 -3.90
C ILE A 478 5.28 -32.72 -3.70
N GLU A 479 4.32 -32.74 -4.62
CA GLU A 479 3.20 -33.68 -4.59
C GLU A 479 3.53 -34.96 -5.33
N THR A 480 4.16 -34.84 -6.51
CA THR A 480 4.51 -35.97 -7.39
C THR A 480 5.81 -35.77 -8.15
N ILE A 481 6.44 -36.88 -8.56
CA ILE A 481 7.51 -36.92 -9.56
C ILE A 481 7.01 -37.77 -10.73
N ILE A 482 7.23 -37.31 -11.96
CA ILE A 482 6.88 -38.03 -13.19
C ILE A 482 8.16 -38.24 -13.99
N LEU A 483 8.40 -39.47 -14.45
CA LEU A 483 9.47 -39.75 -15.41
C LEU A 483 8.96 -39.62 -16.83
N ASN A 484 9.81 -39.12 -17.74
CA ASN A 484 9.53 -39.10 -19.17
C ASN A 484 9.29 -40.49 -19.79
N LYS A 485 9.80 -41.55 -19.13
CA LYS A 485 9.62 -42.95 -19.52
C LYS A 485 9.45 -43.83 -18.28
N THR A 486 8.51 -44.78 -18.36
CA THR A 486 8.26 -45.79 -17.33
C THR A 486 8.95 -47.12 -17.63
N ASP A 487 9.38 -47.32 -18.86
CA ASP A 487 10.17 -48.46 -19.30
C ASP A 487 11.11 -48.07 -20.44
N ILE A 488 12.29 -48.69 -20.49
CA ILE A 488 13.28 -48.54 -21.57
C ILE A 488 13.93 -49.90 -21.87
N THR A 489 14.27 -50.13 -23.14
CA THR A 489 15.08 -51.28 -23.56
C THR A 489 16.41 -50.79 -24.11
N LEU A 490 17.52 -51.25 -23.53
CA LEU A 490 18.88 -50.86 -23.90
C LEU A 490 19.69 -52.08 -24.35
N THR A 491 20.65 -51.86 -25.26
CA THR A 491 21.66 -52.88 -25.56
C THR A 491 22.82 -52.72 -24.60
N LYS A 492 23.43 -53.82 -24.14
CA LYS A 492 24.62 -53.75 -23.27
C LYS A 492 25.66 -52.77 -23.85
N GLY A 493 26.16 -51.86 -23.00
CA GLY A 493 27.11 -50.81 -23.39
C GLY A 493 26.48 -49.50 -23.87
N THR A 494 25.17 -49.44 -24.13
CA THR A 494 24.46 -48.20 -24.46
C THR A 494 23.92 -47.50 -23.20
N SER A 495 23.61 -46.21 -23.32
CA SER A 495 23.02 -45.42 -22.23
C SER A 495 21.86 -44.59 -22.71
N GLU A 496 20.95 -44.26 -21.81
CA GLU A 496 19.84 -43.33 -22.04
C GLU A 496 19.57 -42.50 -20.78
N THR A 497 19.12 -41.26 -20.94
CA THR A 497 18.85 -40.36 -19.81
C THR A 497 17.35 -40.27 -19.53
N LEU A 498 16.97 -40.60 -18.30
CA LEU A 498 15.61 -40.37 -17.79
C LEU A 498 15.51 -38.92 -17.30
N GLN A 499 14.40 -38.27 -17.63
CA GLN A 499 14.07 -36.93 -17.16
C GLN A 499 12.97 -37.03 -16.11
N ALA A 500 13.19 -36.43 -14.94
CA ALA A 500 12.21 -36.34 -13.87
C ALA A 500 11.58 -34.95 -13.84
N ILE A 501 10.25 -34.91 -13.80
CA ILE A 501 9.43 -33.69 -13.70
C ILE A 501 8.80 -33.67 -12.32
N ILE A 502 9.05 -32.59 -11.57
CA ILE A 502 8.48 -32.35 -10.25
C ILE A 502 7.18 -31.56 -10.38
N ASN A 503 6.13 -31.97 -9.68
CA ASN A 503 4.88 -31.22 -9.59
C ASN A 503 4.47 -30.93 -8.13
N PRO A 504 3.99 -29.71 -7.81
CA PRO A 504 3.99 -28.54 -8.70
C PRO A 504 5.42 -28.07 -9.01
N SER A 505 5.65 -27.50 -10.19
CA SER A 505 7.00 -27.11 -10.64
C SER A 505 7.58 -25.93 -9.84
N ASP A 506 6.70 -25.10 -9.26
CA ASP A 506 6.99 -23.98 -8.36
C ASP A 506 6.98 -24.38 -6.87
N THR A 507 7.20 -25.67 -6.57
CA THR A 507 7.40 -26.17 -5.20
C THR A 507 8.46 -25.37 -4.42
N THR A 508 8.24 -25.22 -3.11
CA THR A 508 9.19 -24.64 -2.14
C THR A 508 10.18 -25.68 -1.59
N ASP A 509 9.88 -26.98 -1.71
CA ASP A 509 10.81 -28.05 -1.31
C ASP A 509 12.10 -28.07 -2.17
N ASP A 510 13.19 -28.59 -1.59
CA ASP A 510 14.43 -28.87 -2.32
C ASP A 510 14.19 -29.81 -3.51
N LYS A 511 14.54 -29.34 -4.70
CA LYS A 511 14.37 -30.04 -5.98
C LYS A 511 15.48 -31.05 -6.26
N THR A 512 16.43 -31.24 -5.34
CA THR A 512 17.50 -32.23 -5.45
C THR A 512 16.90 -33.64 -5.44
N LEU A 513 17.18 -34.40 -6.51
CA LEU A 513 16.68 -35.75 -6.72
C LEU A 513 17.78 -36.79 -6.48
N LYS A 514 17.40 -37.90 -5.83
CA LYS A 514 18.28 -39.04 -5.61
C LYS A 514 17.88 -40.18 -6.54
N TRP A 515 18.84 -40.62 -7.36
CA TRP A 515 18.67 -41.74 -8.29
C TRP A 515 19.30 -43.02 -7.72
N THR A 516 18.64 -44.15 -7.91
CA THR A 516 19.12 -45.47 -7.47
C THR A 516 18.75 -46.56 -8.48
N SER A 517 19.58 -47.59 -8.57
CA SER A 517 19.27 -48.82 -9.31
C SER A 517 19.07 -49.97 -8.33
N ARG A 518 17.98 -50.73 -8.50
CA ARG A 518 17.76 -51.98 -7.75
C ARG A 518 18.68 -53.11 -8.19
N ASN A 519 19.26 -53.05 -9.39
CA ASN A 519 20.20 -54.04 -9.89
C ASN A 519 21.32 -53.39 -10.72
N PRO A 520 22.36 -52.83 -10.05
CA PRO A 520 23.49 -52.16 -10.71
C PRO A 520 24.27 -53.05 -11.69
N ASP A 521 24.27 -54.37 -11.49
CA ASP A 521 24.95 -55.32 -12.40
C ASP A 521 24.26 -55.42 -13.76
N VAL A 522 22.97 -55.07 -13.84
CA VAL A 522 22.19 -55.00 -15.08
C VAL A 522 22.19 -53.58 -15.65
N ALA A 523 21.86 -52.58 -14.83
CA ALA A 523 21.91 -51.17 -15.24
C ALA A 523 22.27 -50.26 -14.07
N THR A 524 23.16 -49.31 -14.30
CA THR A 524 23.52 -48.25 -13.34
C THR A 524 22.84 -46.94 -13.72
N VAL A 525 22.72 -46.02 -12.76
CA VAL A 525 22.23 -44.65 -12.99
C VAL A 525 23.12 -43.66 -12.25
N ASP A 526 23.44 -42.53 -12.87
CA ASP A 526 24.17 -41.44 -12.22
C ASP A 526 23.24 -40.39 -11.58
N ASN A 527 23.80 -39.34 -10.97
CA ASN A 527 23.05 -38.28 -10.32
C ASN A 527 22.25 -37.38 -11.28
N THR A 528 22.48 -37.48 -12.59
CA THR A 528 21.76 -36.72 -13.64
C THR A 528 20.64 -37.55 -14.28
N GLY A 529 20.43 -38.79 -13.84
CA GLY A 529 19.44 -39.70 -14.42
C GLY A 529 19.93 -40.44 -15.66
N LYS A 530 21.23 -40.42 -15.97
CA LYS A 530 21.79 -41.20 -17.09
C LYS A 530 21.92 -42.67 -16.70
N VAL A 531 21.10 -43.51 -17.32
CA VAL A 531 21.09 -44.95 -17.15
C VAL A 531 22.07 -45.60 -18.13
N THR A 532 22.97 -46.46 -17.63
CA THR A 532 23.95 -47.20 -18.45
C THR A 532 23.71 -48.70 -18.33
N ALA A 533 23.59 -49.38 -19.48
CA ALA A 533 23.37 -50.82 -19.54
C ALA A 533 24.69 -51.61 -19.31
N VAL A 534 24.74 -52.40 -18.24
CA VAL A 534 25.93 -53.14 -17.78
C VAL A 534 25.85 -54.62 -18.14
N GLY A 535 24.73 -55.27 -17.85
CA GLY A 535 24.54 -56.72 -17.99
C GLY A 535 23.14 -57.07 -18.47
N GLY A 536 22.97 -58.22 -19.12
CA GLY A 536 21.66 -58.63 -19.63
C GLY A 536 20.68 -58.96 -18.49
N GLY A 537 19.43 -58.53 -18.61
CA GLY A 537 18.40 -58.75 -17.58
C GLY A 537 17.44 -57.56 -17.45
N THR A 538 16.79 -57.45 -16.29
CA THR A 538 15.91 -56.32 -15.95
C THR A 538 16.40 -55.65 -14.65
N ALA A 539 16.41 -54.32 -14.64
CA ALA A 539 16.67 -53.51 -13.46
C ALA A 539 15.56 -52.46 -13.30
N THR A 540 15.28 -52.03 -12.07
CA THR A 540 14.39 -50.88 -11.81
C THR A 540 15.24 -49.70 -11.39
N ILE A 541 15.09 -48.58 -12.09
CA ILE A 541 15.67 -47.30 -11.72
C ILE A 541 14.61 -46.49 -10.98
N THR A 542 14.94 -45.99 -9.79
CA THR A 542 14.06 -45.16 -8.96
C THR A 542 14.66 -43.79 -8.74
N VAL A 543 13.86 -42.75 -8.93
CA VAL A 543 14.15 -41.36 -8.55
C VAL A 543 13.32 -40.99 -7.33
N LYS A 544 13.93 -40.29 -6.37
CA LYS A 544 13.30 -39.88 -5.11
C LYS A 544 13.60 -38.42 -4.77
N SER A 545 12.58 -37.65 -4.35
CA SER A 545 12.75 -36.31 -3.75
C SER A 545 13.10 -36.37 -2.27
N GLN A 546 13.58 -35.25 -1.71
CA GLN A 546 13.87 -35.15 -0.27
C GLN A 546 12.65 -35.42 0.61
N ASN A 547 11.47 -34.96 0.19
CA ASN A 547 10.20 -35.19 0.91
C ASN A 547 9.59 -36.58 0.67
N GLY A 548 10.31 -37.47 -0.05
CA GLY A 548 9.98 -38.88 -0.16
C GLY A 548 9.06 -39.28 -1.31
N LYS A 549 8.71 -38.37 -2.23
CA LYS A 549 8.02 -38.72 -3.47
C LYS A 549 8.95 -39.47 -4.41
N GLU A 550 8.42 -40.43 -5.15
CA GLU A 550 9.22 -41.33 -5.98
C GLU A 550 8.55 -41.61 -7.33
N ALA A 551 9.36 -41.89 -8.34
CA ALA A 551 8.96 -42.46 -9.62
C ALA A 551 9.98 -43.51 -10.07
N SER A 552 9.55 -44.47 -10.89
CA SER A 552 10.42 -45.57 -11.33
C SER A 552 10.29 -45.90 -12.80
N CYS A 553 11.38 -46.38 -13.39
CA CYS A 553 11.45 -46.87 -14.76
C CYS A 553 12.03 -48.29 -14.78
N GLU A 554 11.39 -49.20 -15.52
CA GLU A 554 11.91 -50.55 -15.77
C GLU A 554 12.90 -50.55 -16.94
N VAL A 555 14.10 -51.05 -16.71
CA VAL A 555 15.18 -51.09 -17.70
C VAL A 555 15.43 -52.53 -18.10
N LYS A 556 15.13 -52.88 -19.34
CA LYS A 556 15.45 -54.18 -19.92
C LYS A 556 16.73 -54.08 -20.74
N VAL A 557 17.76 -54.84 -20.37
CA VAL A 557 19.03 -54.86 -21.09
C VAL A 557 19.14 -56.13 -21.93
N THR A 558 19.28 -55.94 -23.24
CA THR A 558 19.56 -57.03 -24.19
C THR A 558 21.06 -57.14 -24.43
N SER A 559 21.61 -58.34 -24.26
CA SER A 559 22.99 -58.65 -24.64
C SER A 559 22.97 -59.43 -25.95
N LYS A 560 23.74 -58.98 -26.96
CA LYS A 560 24.01 -59.81 -28.13
C LYS A 560 24.92 -60.96 -27.72
N ILE A 561 24.56 -62.20 -28.06
CA ILE A 561 25.43 -63.35 -27.87
C ILE A 561 26.49 -63.28 -28.97
N GLU A 562 27.75 -63.01 -28.60
CA GLU A 562 28.84 -62.83 -29.57
C GLU A 562 29.49 -64.16 -30.01
N SER A 563 29.43 -65.20 -29.18
CA SER A 563 29.76 -66.57 -29.60
C SER A 563 29.21 -67.62 -28.61
N ILE A 564 28.95 -68.81 -29.13
CA ILE A 564 28.73 -70.03 -28.35
C ILE A 564 29.88 -70.97 -28.66
N SER A 565 30.64 -71.39 -27.64
CA SER A 565 31.65 -72.44 -27.76
C SER A 565 31.18 -73.70 -27.03
N LEU A 566 31.22 -74.83 -27.74
CA LEU A 566 30.96 -76.16 -27.17
C LEU A 566 32.31 -76.78 -26.77
N ASN A 567 32.44 -77.16 -25.49
CA ASN A 567 33.56 -78.01 -25.07
C ASN A 567 33.32 -79.42 -25.59
N LYS A 568 34.30 -79.95 -26.33
CA LYS A 568 34.31 -81.30 -26.87
C LYS A 568 34.51 -82.35 -25.78
#